data_AF-A0A2R6E045-F1
#
_entry.id   AF-A0A2R6E045-F1
#
_cell.length_a   1.000
_cell.length_b   1.000
_cell.length_c   1.000
_cell.angle_alpha   90.00
_cell.angle_beta   90.00
_cell.angle_gamma   90.00
#
_symmetry.space_group_name_H-M   'P 1'
#
loop_
_entity.id
_entity.type
_entity.pdbx_description
1 polymer ?
#
loop_
_entity_poly.entity_id
_entity_poly.type
_entity_poly.pdbx_seq_one_letter_code
_entity_poly.pdbx_strand_id
1 'polypeptide(L)'
;MVVPLFVSLLYQEWYSALSFLIAAGITALSGAAAYTLCEDAPEPKRHHAMIVAALGWFVTAAFGALPFVIAAYITPPAVFESFVPAGASYQSSLLNFRNPLHAFFESM
;
A
#
# COMPACT_ATOMS: atom_id res chain seq x y z
N MET A 1 1.11 -7.40 -3.28
CA MET A 1 -0.31 -7.07 -3.09
C MET A 1 -1.28 -8.23 -3.39
N VAL A 2 -0.98 -9.15 -4.32
CA VAL A 2 -1.91 -10.25 -4.71
C VAL A 2 -2.15 -11.29 -3.61
N VAL A 3 -1.11 -11.68 -2.86
CA VAL A 3 -1.25 -12.64 -1.75
C VAL A 3 -2.25 -12.17 -0.69
N PRO A 4 -2.11 -10.98 -0.08
CA PRO A 4 -3.07 -10.50 0.90
C PRO A 4 -4.45 -10.21 0.31
N LEU A 5 -4.55 -9.81 -0.97
CA LEU A 5 -5.83 -9.74 -1.69
C LEU A 5 -6.59 -11.07 -1.63
N PHE A 6 -5.93 -12.19 -1.96
CA PHE A 6 -6.56 -13.51 -1.90
C PHE A 6 -6.97 -13.90 -0.48
N VAL A 7 -6.15 -13.59 0.52
CA VAL A 7 -6.48 -13.83 1.92
C VAL A 7 -7.72 -13.03 2.33
N SER A 8 -7.78 -11.73 2.01
CA SER A 8 -8.96 -10.91 2.32
C SER A 8 -10.23 -11.43 1.64
N LEU A 9 -10.13 -11.95 0.41
CA LEU A 9 -11.28 -12.58 -0.25
C LEU A 9 -11.73 -13.87 0.46
N LEU A 10 -10.80 -14.70 0.92
CA LEU A 10 -11.10 -15.93 1.65
C LEU A 10 -11.84 -15.65 2.96
N TYR A 11 -11.44 -14.59 3.67
CA TYR A 11 -12.05 -14.15 4.92
C TYR A 11 -13.24 -13.18 4.72
N GLN A 12 -13.64 -12.92 3.47
CA GLN A 12 -14.75 -12.01 3.13
C GLN A 12 -14.54 -10.56 3.61
N GLU A 13 -13.28 -10.13 3.72
CA GLU A 13 -12.90 -8.76 4.03
C GLU A 13 -12.88 -7.89 2.77
N TRP A 14 -14.07 -7.55 2.27
CA TRP A 14 -14.24 -6.89 0.97
C TRP A 14 -13.52 -5.54 0.84
N TYR A 15 -13.47 -4.76 1.91
CA TYR A 15 -12.80 -3.44 1.90
C TYR A 15 -11.27 -3.58 1.84
N SER A 16 -10.70 -4.51 2.60
CA SER A 16 -9.27 -4.86 2.52
C SER A 16 -8.93 -5.44 1.13
N ALA A 17 -9.79 -6.32 0.60
CA ALA A 17 -9.62 -6.85 -0.74
C ALA A 17 -9.62 -5.73 -1.79
N LEU A 18 -10.58 -4.80 -1.72
CA LEU A 18 -10.63 -3.67 -2.64
C LEU A 18 -9.40 -2.76 -2.52
N SER A 19 -8.92 -2.49 -1.31
CA SER A 19 -7.72 -1.68 -1.12
C SER A 19 -6.47 -2.33 -1.73
N PHE A 20 -6.28 -3.63 -1.53
CA PHE A 20 -5.17 -4.37 -2.15
C PHE A 20 -5.30 -4.44 -3.67
N LEU A 21 -6.51 -4.57 -4.20
CA LEU A 21 -6.76 -4.59 -5.65
C LEU A 21 -6.40 -3.23 -6.29
N ILE A 22 -6.87 -2.13 -5.71
CA ILE A 22 -6.56 -0.78 -6.20
C ILE A 22 -5.06 -0.51 -6.10
N ALA A 23 -4.44 -0.82 -4.96
CA ALA A 23 -3.00 -0.66 -4.77
C ALA A 23 -2.19 -1.50 -5.77
N ALA A 24 -2.58 -2.77 -5.99
CA ALA A 24 -1.96 -3.63 -6.98
C ALA A 24 -2.04 -3.04 -8.39
N GLY A 25 -3.21 -2.50 -8.76
CA GLY A 25 -3.42 -1.82 -10.04
C GLY A 25 -2.51 -0.60 -10.19
N ILE A 26 -2.46 0.28 -9.19
CA ILE A 26 -1.60 1.47 -9.20
C ILE A 26 -0.13 1.05 -9.35
N THR A 27 0.36 0.12 -8.51
CA THR A 27 1.76 -0.33 -8.56
C THR A 27 2.11 -0.98 -9.89
N ALA A 28 1.24 -1.84 -10.43
CA ALA A 28 1.47 -2.52 -11.71
C ALA A 28 1.49 -1.52 -12.87
N LEU A 29 0.55 -0.57 -12.90
CA LEU A 29 0.50 0.47 -13.94
C LEU A 29 1.71 1.41 -13.87
N SER A 30 2.11 1.84 -12.66
CA SER A 30 3.30 2.66 -12.49
C SER A 30 4.57 1.93 -12.91
N GLY A 31 4.70 0.64 -12.54
CA GLY A 31 5.83 -0.19 -12.95
C GLY A 31 5.87 -0.43 -14.46
N ALA A 32 4.73 -0.75 -15.08
CA ALA A 32 4.62 -0.92 -16.52
C ALA A 32 4.95 0.37 -17.27
N ALA A 33 4.42 1.51 -16.83
CA ALA A 33 4.74 2.81 -17.42
C ALA A 33 6.24 3.10 -17.31
N ALA A 34 6.82 2.98 -16.11
CA ALA A 34 8.24 3.20 -15.89
C ALA A 34 9.12 2.28 -16.76
N TYR A 35 8.73 1.02 -16.93
CA TYR A 35 9.42 0.08 -17.82
C TYR A 35 9.36 0.53 -19.28
N THR A 36 8.16 0.85 -19.79
CA THR A 36 7.99 1.28 -21.19
C THR A 36 8.66 2.61 -21.51
N LEU A 37 8.71 3.55 -20.56
CA LEU A 37 9.38 4.84 -20.76
C LEU A 37 10.92 4.73 -20.72
N CYS A 38 11.45 3.68 -20.12
CA CYS A 38 12.88 3.48 -19.89
C CYS A 38 13.43 2.24 -20.61
N GLU A 39 12.72 1.72 -21.61
CA GLU A 39 13.11 0.49 -22.32
C GLU A 39 14.50 0.62 -22.97
N ASP A 40 14.81 1.79 -23.53
CA ASP A 40 16.09 2.10 -24.17
C ASP A 40 17.15 2.66 -23.21
N ALA A 41 16.94 2.56 -21.89
CA ALA A 41 17.88 3.12 -20.92
C ALA A 41 19.25 2.41 -20.96
N PRO A 42 20.37 3.16 -20.94
CA PRO A 42 21.71 2.57 -20.97
C PRO A 42 22.04 1.82 -19.67
N GLU A 43 23.03 0.93 -19.72
CA GLU A 43 23.45 0.17 -18.54
C GLU A 43 23.82 1.07 -17.35
N PRO A 44 23.33 0.75 -16.13
CA PRO A 44 23.59 1.56 -14.96
C PRO A 44 25.06 1.52 -14.55
N LYS A 45 25.67 2.69 -14.41
CA LYS A 45 27.02 2.86 -13.83
C LYS A 45 26.99 2.70 -12.31
N ARG A 46 28.15 2.63 -11.66
CA ARG A 46 28.28 2.44 -10.19
C ARG A 46 27.40 3.37 -9.36
N HIS A 47 27.38 4.68 -9.63
CA HIS A 47 26.53 5.60 -8.87
C HIS A 47 25.04 5.40 -9.13
N HIS A 48 24.66 5.02 -10.36
CA HIS A 48 23.27 4.70 -10.68
C HIS A 48 22.80 3.48 -9.88
N ALA A 49 23.65 2.46 -9.73
CA ALA A 49 23.32 1.29 -8.92
C ALA A 49 23.06 1.65 -7.44
N MET A 50 23.83 2.58 -6.85
CA MET A 50 23.57 3.06 -5.49
C MET A 50 22.24 3.81 -5.39
N ILE A 51 21.92 4.64 -6.39
CA ILE A 51 20.65 5.37 -6.45
C ILE A 51 19.49 4.38 -6.57
N VAL A 52 19.60 3.36 -7.42
CA VAL A 52 18.58 2.31 -7.57
C VAL A 52 18.37 1.57 -6.25
N ALA A 53 19.43 1.25 -5.51
CA ALA A 53 19.29 0.60 -4.21
C ALA A 53 18.54 1.48 -3.19
N ALA A 54 18.90 2.78 -3.10
CA ALA A 54 18.22 3.72 -2.20
C ALA A 54 16.75 3.95 -2.59
N LEU A 55 16.50 4.18 -3.88
CA LEU A 55 15.15 4.37 -4.42
C LEU A 55 14.32 3.09 -4.32
N GLY A 56 14.93 1.91 -4.44
CA GLY A 56 14.23 0.63 -4.33
C GLY A 56 13.48 0.50 -3.00
N TRP A 57 14.15 0.79 -1.88
CA TRP A 57 13.50 0.80 -0.56
C TRP A 57 12.45 1.89 -0.44
N PHE A 58 12.77 3.11 -0.86
CA PHE A 58 11.85 4.25 -0.81
C PHE A 58 10.55 3.98 -1.59
N VAL A 59 10.68 3.49 -2.82
CA VAL A 59 9.56 3.17 -3.72
C VAL A 59 8.76 1.99 -3.19
N THR A 60 9.42 0.97 -2.62
CA THR A 60 8.75 -0.17 -2.00
C THR A 60 7.86 0.28 -0.85
N ALA A 61 8.36 1.14 0.04
CA ALA A 61 7.55 1.72 1.11
C ALA A 61 6.42 2.61 0.56
N ALA A 62 6.72 3.49 -0.41
CA ALA A 62 5.70 4.37 -0.99
C ALA A 62 4.51 3.59 -1.58
N PHE A 63 4.76 2.52 -2.34
CA PHE A 63 3.70 1.66 -2.86
C PHE A 63 3.10 0.73 -1.80
N GLY A 64 3.89 0.30 -0.82
CA GLY A 64 3.45 -0.50 0.33
C GLY A 64 2.46 0.24 1.23
N ALA A 65 2.56 1.57 1.30
CA ALA A 65 1.65 2.43 2.04
C ALA A 65 0.24 2.52 1.45
N LEU A 66 0.10 2.35 0.13
CA LEU A 66 -1.18 2.52 -0.59
C LEU A 66 -2.34 1.71 -0.01
N PRO A 67 -2.25 0.38 0.22
CA PRO A 67 -3.37 -0.39 0.74
C PRO A 67 -3.85 0.13 2.11
N PHE A 68 -2.95 0.60 2.97
CA PHE A 68 -3.31 1.19 4.27
C PHE A 68 -4.11 2.47 4.12
N VAL A 69 -3.61 3.41 3.30
CA VAL A 69 -4.29 4.69 3.07
C VAL A 69 -5.64 4.46 2.42
N ILE A 70 -5.69 3.64 1.36
CA ILE A 70 -6.94 3.36 0.63
C ILE A 70 -7.95 2.72 1.57
N ALA A 71 -7.57 1.68 2.33
CA ALA A 71 -8.45 1.02 3.30
C ALA A 71 -9.03 2.01 4.32
N ALA A 72 -8.22 2.95 4.82
CA ALA A 72 -8.64 3.95 5.81
C ALA A 72 -9.67 4.97 5.30
N TYR A 73 -9.74 5.17 3.97
CA TYR A 73 -10.72 6.06 3.35
C TYR A 73 -11.96 5.33 2.84
N ILE A 74 -11.83 4.11 2.30
CA ILE A 74 -12.97 3.38 1.71
C ILE A 74 -13.79 2.60 2.75
N THR A 75 -13.21 2.26 3.90
CA THR A 75 -13.91 1.47 4.93
C THR A 75 -14.92 2.36 5.66
N PRO A 76 -16.23 2.01 5.66
CA PRO A 76 -17.25 2.80 6.33
C PRO A 76 -17.09 2.81 7.87
N PRO A 77 -17.59 3.86 8.56
CA PRO A 77 -17.56 3.95 10.03
C PRO A 77 -18.10 2.72 10.73
N ALA A 78 -19.26 2.21 10.31
CA ALA A 78 -19.87 1.03 10.91
C ALA A 78 -18.96 -0.21 10.88
N VAL A 79 -18.08 -0.32 9.88
CA VAL A 79 -17.17 -1.47 9.72
C VAL A 79 -15.93 -1.27 10.58
N PHE A 80 -15.25 -0.12 10.49
CA PHE A 80 -14.01 0.04 11.26
C PHE A 80 -14.24 0.22 12.77
N GLU A 81 -15.42 0.69 13.18
CA GLU A 81 -15.82 0.74 14.60
C GLU A 81 -16.04 -0.68 15.15
N SER A 82 -16.47 -1.63 14.32
CA SER A 82 -16.59 -3.04 14.73
C SER A 82 -15.24 -3.70 15.05
N PHE A 83 -14.12 -3.11 14.60
CA PHE A 83 -12.78 -3.57 14.94
C PHE A 83 -12.35 -3.19 16.37
N VAL A 84 -13.09 -2.27 17.01
CA VAL A 84 -12.83 -1.83 18.38
C VAL A 84 -13.62 -2.72 19.36
N PRO A 85 -12.97 -3.38 20.33
CA PRO A 85 -13.67 -4.19 21.32
C PRO A 85 -14.64 -3.35 22.18
N ALA A 86 -15.77 -3.96 22.56
CA ALA A 86 -16.76 -3.33 23.42
C ALA A 86 -16.14 -2.86 24.75
N GLY A 87 -16.39 -1.60 25.12
CA GLY A 87 -15.87 -0.98 26.35
C GLY A 87 -14.48 -0.36 26.21
N ALA A 88 -13.84 -0.43 25.04
CA ALA A 88 -12.61 0.31 24.78
C ALA A 88 -12.89 1.82 24.61
N SER A 89 -11.97 2.65 25.11
CA SER A 89 -12.05 4.11 25.01
C SER A 89 -11.27 4.71 23.83
N TYR A 90 -10.61 3.86 23.03
CA TYR A 90 -9.81 4.27 21.88
C TYR A 90 -10.59 4.11 20.56
N GLN A 91 -10.12 4.81 19.53
CA GLN A 91 -10.67 4.73 18.18
C GLN A 91 -9.95 3.65 17.35
N SER A 92 -10.59 3.21 16.26
CA SER A 92 -10.02 2.24 15.34
C SER A 92 -8.66 2.71 14.81
N SER A 93 -7.63 1.85 14.94
CA SER A 93 -6.28 2.14 14.46
C SER A 93 -6.22 2.40 12.96
N LEU A 94 -7.19 1.88 12.20
CA LEU A 94 -7.33 2.13 10.77
C LEU A 94 -7.39 3.64 10.45
N LEU A 95 -7.96 4.46 11.34
CA LEU A 95 -8.05 5.91 11.15
C LEU A 95 -6.69 6.60 11.13
N ASN A 96 -5.66 6.03 11.76
CA ASN A 96 -4.32 6.60 11.77
C ASN A 96 -3.70 6.63 10.37
N PHE A 97 -4.08 5.70 9.50
CA PHE A 97 -3.57 5.61 8.12
C PHE A 97 -4.23 6.61 7.15
N ARG A 98 -5.17 7.42 7.61
CA ARG A 98 -5.59 8.62 6.86
C ARG A 98 -4.45 9.64 6.74
N ASN A 99 -3.51 9.64 7.70
CA ASN A 99 -2.25 10.33 7.52
C ASN A 99 -1.29 9.42 6.72
N PRO A 100 -0.94 9.78 5.48
CA PRO A 100 -0.09 8.94 4.63
C PRO A 100 1.32 8.75 5.19
N LEU A 101 1.81 9.64 6.06
CA LEU A 101 3.11 9.45 6.72
C LEU A 101 3.11 8.22 7.63
N HIS A 102 2.01 7.97 8.35
CA HIS A 102 1.92 6.77 9.18
C HIS A 102 1.94 5.50 8.31
N ALA A 103 1.21 5.50 7.20
CA ALA A 103 1.20 4.37 6.26
C ALA A 103 2.58 4.13 5.63
N PHE A 104 3.30 5.20 5.29
CA PHE A 104 4.65 5.10 4.74
C PHE A 104 5.63 4.44 5.71
N PHE A 105 5.64 4.87 6.98
CA PHE A 105 6.53 4.28 7.97
C PHE A 105 6.12 2.87 8.40
N GLU A 106 4.82 2.54 8.39
CA GLU A 106 4.35 1.18 8.68
C GLU A 106 4.69 0.18 7.56
N SER A 107 4.88 0.67 6.34
CA SER A 107 5.18 -0.18 5.18
C SER A 107 6.67 -0.52 5.00
N MET A 108 7.54 0.01 5.87
CA MET A 108 9.00 -0.18 5.85
C MET A 108 9.42 -1.45 6.59
#